data_AF-A0A2S6GD26-F1
#
_entry.id   AF-A0A2S6GD26-F1
#
_cell.length_a   1.000
_cell.length_b   1.000
_cell.length_c   1.000
_cell.angle_alpha   90.00
_cell.angle_beta   90.00
_cell.angle_gamma   90.00
#
_symmetry.space_group_name_H-M   'P 1'
#
loop_
_entity.id
_entity.type
_entity.pdbx_description
1 polymer ?
#
loop_
_entity_poly.entity_id
_entity_poly.type
_entity_poly.pdbx_seq_one_letter_code
_entity_poly.pdbx_strand_id
1 'polypeptide(L)'
;MPGGRLTAADRRVIAEGLAAGLGYAEIARRLDRPTSTVSREVARNGGGADYRASDASAAAGERARRRPPGTDRVAVSPTDRGFAERLAAPLVEMGLPRMAARVLVGLVTSTAGGLTATELTARLGVSPASVSKAVAYLERIGLVTRERTARRERYLVGPDMWTRTWLASARSNAAWADAAHEGARLYGPGTPVGDRLAEMAHFLERLNKDMDGGPGSPTADMLTVVAAVMHAGGPITADDLASALGWPPDRATLALADASRFPMFTDPVALHRDPSGRYTAVARSDRLTGAQLSALKVRANSSAQA
;
A
#
# COMPACT_ATOMS: atom_id res chain seq x y z
N MET A 1 29.06 -1.28 27.96
CA MET A 1 28.53 0.09 27.81
C MET A 1 27.11 0.12 28.37
N PRO A 2 26.83 0.64 29.58
CA PRO A 2 25.47 0.70 30.06
C PRO A 2 24.75 1.81 29.28
N GLY A 3 24.01 1.42 28.23
CA GLY A 3 23.22 2.29 27.36
C GLY A 3 21.74 2.37 27.76
N GLY A 4 21.41 2.10 29.02
CA GLY A 4 20.03 2.13 29.53
C GLY A 4 19.51 3.55 29.79
N ARG A 5 18.18 3.72 29.81
CA ARG A 5 17.52 4.98 30.21
C ARG A 5 17.94 5.38 31.63
N LEU A 6 18.09 6.68 31.89
CA LEU A 6 18.36 7.18 33.24
C LEU A 6 17.23 6.76 34.19
N THR A 7 17.61 6.17 35.32
CA THR A 7 16.69 5.75 36.39
C THR A 7 16.28 6.94 37.26
N ALA A 8 15.31 6.75 38.16
CA ALA A 8 14.99 7.76 39.17
C ALA A 8 16.15 7.99 40.16
N ALA A 9 16.99 6.97 40.39
CA ALA A 9 18.21 7.13 41.19
C ALA A 9 19.24 7.98 40.44
N ASP A 10 19.46 7.72 39.14
CA ASP A 10 20.40 8.50 38.33
C ASP A 10 20.02 9.98 38.31
N ARG A 11 18.72 10.29 38.20
CA ARG A 11 18.22 11.68 38.20
C ARG A 11 18.41 12.38 39.55
N ARG A 12 18.38 11.66 40.66
CA ARG A 12 18.69 12.23 41.99
C ARG A 12 20.16 12.63 42.07
N VAL A 13 21.07 11.77 41.61
CA VAL A 13 22.51 12.08 41.54
C VAL A 13 22.79 13.28 40.63
N ILE A 14 22.05 13.44 39.52
CA ILE A 14 22.13 14.64 38.69
C ILE A 14 21.70 15.89 39.48
N ALA A 15 20.54 15.84 40.15
CA ALA A 15 20.05 16.99 40.91
C ALA A 15 20.98 17.38 42.08
N GLU A 16 21.48 16.40 42.82
CA GLU A 16 22.46 16.62 43.90
C GLU A 16 23.77 17.21 43.36
N GLY A 17 24.26 16.70 42.23
CA GLY A 17 25.46 17.22 41.58
C GLY A 17 25.31 18.67 41.13
N LEU A 18 24.14 19.04 40.58
CA LEU A 18 23.85 20.42 40.19
C LEU A 18 23.71 21.35 41.39
N ALA A 19 23.06 20.90 42.47
CA ALA A 19 22.94 21.66 43.70
C ALA A 19 24.31 21.90 44.37
N ALA A 20 25.23 20.95 44.23
CA ALA A 20 26.62 21.07 44.67
C ALA A 20 27.52 21.87 43.70
N GLY A 21 26.96 22.45 42.63
CA GLY A 21 27.71 23.25 41.65
C GLY A 21 28.66 22.45 40.75
N LEU A 22 28.48 21.12 40.64
CA LEU A 22 29.34 20.28 39.81
C LEU A 22 29.02 20.46 38.32
N GLY A 23 30.06 20.43 37.48
CA GLY A 23 29.91 20.42 36.03
C GLY A 23 29.34 19.09 35.50
N TYR A 24 28.68 19.13 34.33
CA TYR A 24 28.02 17.95 33.74
C TYR A 24 28.96 16.76 33.49
N ALA A 25 30.24 17.01 33.20
CA ALA A 25 31.22 15.95 33.01
C ALA A 25 31.48 15.17 34.31
N GLU A 26 31.52 15.87 35.44
CA GLU A 26 31.72 15.27 36.76
C GLU A 26 30.56 14.36 37.16
N ILE A 27 29.34 14.88 37.00
CA ILE A 27 28.11 14.15 37.26
C ILE A 27 28.04 12.89 36.38
N ALA A 28 28.43 13.01 35.12
CA ALA A 28 28.44 11.89 34.18
C ALA A 28 29.45 10.79 34.57
N ARG A 29 30.65 11.16 35.05
CA ARG A 29 31.62 10.20 35.59
C ARG A 29 31.07 9.44 36.79
N ARG A 30 30.39 10.12 37.72
CA ARG A 30 29.78 9.49 38.90
C ARG A 30 28.68 8.49 38.55
N LEU A 31 27.99 8.70 37.43
CA LEU A 31 26.94 7.82 36.94
C LEU A 31 27.43 6.70 36.01
N ASP A 32 28.73 6.68 35.69
CA ASP A 32 29.30 5.86 34.61
C ASP A 32 28.53 6.05 33.28
N ARG A 33 28.26 7.31 32.91
CA ARG A 33 27.53 7.68 31.69
C ARG A 33 28.29 8.71 30.85
N PRO A 34 28.01 8.78 29.53
CA PRO A 34 28.51 9.87 28.70
C PRO A 34 28.00 11.24 29.16
N THR A 35 28.85 12.27 29.11
CA THR A 35 28.50 13.66 29.45
C THR A 35 27.29 14.18 28.67
N SER A 36 27.15 13.76 27.41
CA SER A 36 26.02 14.12 26.55
C SER A 36 24.67 13.57 27.05
N THR A 37 24.66 12.54 27.91
CA THR A 37 23.44 12.00 28.52
C THR A 37 22.95 12.92 29.62
N VAL A 38 23.84 13.38 30.50
CA VAL A 38 23.52 14.31 31.59
C VAL A 38 23.12 15.68 31.01
N SER A 39 23.91 16.23 30.09
CA SER A 39 23.61 17.51 29.44
C SER A 39 22.22 17.51 28.76
N ARG A 40 21.90 16.47 27.98
CA ARG A 40 20.59 16.35 27.31
C ARG A 40 19.44 16.11 28.27
N GLU A 41 19.67 15.43 29.39
CA GLU A 41 18.65 15.26 30.42
C GLU A 41 18.35 16.59 31.12
N VAL A 42 19.38 17.32 31.54
CA VAL A 42 19.25 18.60 32.24
C VAL A 42 18.58 19.63 31.35
N ALA A 43 19.07 19.81 30.11
CA ALA A 43 18.47 20.74 29.15
C ALA A 43 17.00 20.45 28.83
N ARG A 44 16.58 19.17 28.87
CA ARG A 44 15.21 18.75 28.56
C ARG A 44 14.24 18.96 29.73
N ASN A 45 14.73 19.07 30.96
CA ASN A 45 13.90 19.17 32.16
C ASN A 45 14.18 20.47 32.95
N GLY A 46 14.27 21.60 32.24
CA GLY A 46 14.36 22.94 32.85
C GLY A 46 15.76 23.56 32.87
N GLY A 47 16.82 22.84 32.49
CA GLY A 47 18.19 23.36 32.56
C GLY A 47 18.78 23.32 33.97
N GLY A 48 20.04 23.72 34.15
CA GLY A 48 20.78 23.48 35.39
C GLY A 48 20.18 24.12 36.64
N ALA A 49 19.61 25.33 36.51
CA ALA A 49 19.02 26.07 37.63
C ALA A 49 17.64 25.52 38.05
N ASP A 50 16.85 25.05 37.10
CA ASP A 50 15.47 24.60 37.35
C ASP A 50 15.33 23.06 37.38
N TYR A 51 16.44 22.32 37.32
CA TYR A 51 16.40 20.86 37.26
C TYR A 51 15.91 20.25 38.57
N ARG A 52 14.81 19.49 38.50
CA ARG A 52 14.27 18.70 39.61
C ARG A 52 14.15 17.23 39.24
N ALA A 53 14.71 16.35 40.08
CA ALA A 53 14.73 14.90 39.82
C ALA A 53 13.31 14.28 39.81
N SER A 54 12.42 14.77 40.68
CA SER A 54 11.00 14.37 40.75
C SER A 54 10.28 14.68 39.44
N ASP A 55 10.46 15.89 38.93
CA ASP A 55 9.76 16.40 37.76
C ASP A 55 10.30 15.74 36.50
N ALA A 56 11.62 15.56 36.42
CA ALA A 56 12.25 14.81 35.35
C ALA A 56 11.78 13.34 35.34
N SER A 57 11.58 12.73 36.51
CA SER A 57 11.04 11.36 36.64
C SER A 57 9.56 11.29 36.28
N ALA A 58 8.75 12.25 36.72
CA ALA A 58 7.33 12.36 36.39
C ALA A 58 7.13 12.62 34.89
N ALA A 59 7.92 13.52 34.29
CA ALA A 59 7.92 13.78 32.85
C ALA A 59 8.41 12.58 32.05
N ALA A 60 9.37 11.80 32.56
CA ALA A 60 9.81 10.55 31.92
C ALA A 60 8.71 9.48 31.98
N GLY A 61 8.01 9.37 33.12
CA GLY A 61 6.84 8.49 33.29
C GLY A 61 5.67 8.92 32.41
N GLU A 62 5.38 10.21 32.34
CA GLU A 62 4.33 10.78 31.50
C GLU A 62 4.64 10.57 30.01
N ARG A 63 5.89 10.69 29.58
CA ARG A 63 6.30 10.32 28.21
C ARG A 63 6.20 8.82 27.93
N ALA A 64 6.42 7.98 28.95
CA ALA A 64 6.21 6.54 28.84
C ALA A 64 4.71 6.20 28.73
N ARG A 65 3.84 6.94 29.44
CA ARG A 65 2.37 6.81 29.40
C ARG A 65 1.72 7.44 28.16
N ARG A 66 2.25 8.57 27.68
CA ARG A 66 1.85 9.25 26.42
C ARG A 66 2.41 8.57 25.17
N ARG A 67 3.19 7.50 25.33
CA ARG A 67 3.34 6.51 24.27
C ARG A 67 1.91 6.06 23.97
N PRO A 68 1.37 6.29 22.76
CA PRO A 68 0.09 5.69 22.41
C PRO A 68 0.20 4.19 22.70
N PRO A 69 -0.85 3.52 23.21
CA PRO A 69 -0.85 2.07 23.23
C PRO A 69 -0.41 1.64 21.84
N GLY A 70 0.64 0.81 21.77
CA GLY A 70 1.20 0.40 20.49
C GLY A 70 0.06 -0.13 19.64
N THR A 71 -0.26 0.59 18.55
CA THR A 71 -1.13 0.12 17.49
C THR A 71 -0.58 -1.25 17.08
N ASP A 72 -1.35 -2.28 17.44
CA ASP A 72 -1.01 -3.70 17.36
C ASP A 72 0.46 -4.05 17.65
N ARG A 73 0.81 -4.14 18.94
CA ARG A 73 1.58 -5.31 19.38
C ARG A 73 0.64 -6.51 19.49
N VAL A 74 -0.15 -6.81 18.45
CA VAL A 74 -0.52 -8.21 18.24
C VAL A 74 0.83 -8.87 18.02
N ALA A 75 1.27 -9.64 19.01
CA ALA A 75 2.39 -10.53 18.81
C ALA A 75 2.04 -11.33 17.56
N VAL A 76 2.68 -11.01 16.43
CA VAL A 76 2.45 -11.72 15.16
C VAL A 76 2.62 -13.18 15.48
N SER A 77 1.53 -13.94 15.39
CA SER A 77 1.54 -15.34 15.74
C SER A 77 2.64 -16.03 14.94
N PRO A 78 3.34 -17.05 15.48
CA PRO A 78 4.24 -17.88 14.68
C PRO A 78 3.60 -18.33 13.36
N THR A 79 2.28 -18.56 13.37
CA THR A 79 1.47 -18.88 12.19
C THR A 79 1.43 -17.74 11.16
N ASP A 80 1.19 -16.50 11.61
CA ASP A 80 1.16 -15.31 10.74
C ASP A 80 2.54 -15.00 10.16
N ARG A 81 3.60 -15.22 10.95
CA ARG A 81 4.99 -15.08 10.48
C ARG A 81 5.33 -16.13 9.44
N GLY A 82 4.95 -17.39 9.66
CA GLY A 82 5.14 -18.47 8.70
C GLY A 82 4.35 -18.24 7.41
N PHE A 83 3.12 -17.75 7.49
CA PHE A 83 2.35 -17.36 6.31
C PHE A 83 3.01 -16.20 5.56
N ALA A 84 3.46 -15.16 6.27
CA ALA A 84 4.13 -14.03 5.66
C ALA A 84 5.42 -14.43 4.92
N GLU A 85 6.17 -15.39 5.44
CA GLU A 85 7.37 -15.91 4.78
C GLU A 85 7.03 -16.76 3.54
N ARG A 86 5.98 -17.60 3.62
CA ARG A 86 5.49 -18.35 2.45
C ARG A 86 4.97 -17.42 1.35
N LEU A 87 4.22 -16.38 1.71
CA LEU A 87 3.68 -15.42 0.75
C LEU A 87 4.79 -14.53 0.14
N ALA A 88 5.89 -14.33 0.83
CA ALA A 88 7.04 -13.59 0.30
C ALA A 88 7.85 -14.39 -0.73
N ALA A 89 7.79 -15.73 -0.72
CA ALA A 89 8.62 -16.56 -1.59
C ALA A 89 8.32 -16.37 -3.09
N PRO A 90 7.05 -16.41 -3.56
CA PRO A 90 6.73 -16.16 -4.98
C PRO A 90 7.17 -14.77 -5.45
N LEU A 91 7.11 -13.76 -4.59
CA LEU A 91 7.54 -12.41 -4.93
C LEU A 91 9.05 -12.34 -5.17
N VAL A 92 9.83 -13.11 -4.41
CA VAL A 92 11.28 -13.22 -4.61
C VAL A 92 11.60 -13.96 -5.90
N GLU A 93 10.85 -15.02 -6.23
CA GLU A 93 10.97 -15.74 -7.50
C GLU A 93 10.65 -14.84 -8.70
N MET A 94 9.70 -13.91 -8.56
CA MET A 94 9.41 -12.86 -9.53
C MET A 94 10.48 -11.74 -9.59
N GLY A 95 11.56 -11.84 -8.80
CA GLY A 95 12.70 -10.94 -8.87
C GLY A 95 12.68 -9.77 -7.86
N LEU A 96 11.73 -9.72 -6.92
CA LEU A 96 11.78 -8.72 -5.86
C LEU A 96 12.93 -9.03 -4.89
N PRO A 97 13.67 -8.01 -4.40
CA PRO A 97 14.60 -8.19 -3.31
C PRO A 97 13.89 -8.79 -2.09
N ARG A 98 14.50 -9.80 -1.45
CA ARG A 98 13.93 -10.53 -0.31
C ARG A 98 13.33 -9.64 0.77
N MET A 99 14.01 -8.53 1.11
CA MET A 99 13.48 -7.61 2.12
C MET A 99 12.32 -6.74 1.63
N ALA A 100 12.30 -6.37 0.34
CA ALA A 100 11.16 -5.67 -0.24
C ALA A 100 9.91 -6.56 -0.22
N ALA A 101 10.04 -7.84 -0.60
CA ALA A 101 8.96 -8.81 -0.52
C ALA A 101 8.40 -8.95 0.92
N ARG A 102 9.30 -9.09 1.92
CA ARG A 102 8.88 -9.19 3.33
C ARG A 102 8.20 -7.92 3.85
N VAL A 103 8.66 -6.74 3.46
CA VAL A 103 8.01 -5.46 3.81
C VAL A 103 6.63 -5.35 3.18
N LEU A 104 6.51 -5.67 1.89
CA LEU A 104 5.23 -5.65 1.18
C LEU A 104 4.22 -6.60 1.83
N VAL A 105 4.60 -7.86 2.08
CA VAL A 105 3.74 -8.83 2.77
C VAL A 105 3.38 -8.36 4.17
N GLY A 106 4.31 -7.75 4.91
CA GLY A 106 4.04 -7.16 6.22
C GLY A 106 2.99 -6.06 6.19
N LEU A 107 2.93 -5.28 5.10
CA LEU A 107 1.92 -4.25 4.88
C LEU A 107 0.58 -4.85 4.44
N VAL A 108 0.56 -5.78 3.47
CA VAL A 108 -0.65 -6.44 2.95
C VAL A 108 -1.36 -7.24 4.05
N THR A 109 -0.61 -7.85 4.96
CA THR A 109 -1.15 -8.63 6.09
C THR A 109 -1.39 -7.79 7.34
N SER A 110 -1.38 -6.46 7.22
CA SER A 110 -1.66 -5.54 8.33
C SER A 110 -3.14 -5.21 8.38
N THR A 111 -3.78 -5.46 9.52
CA THR A 111 -5.15 -5.03 9.83
C THR A 111 -5.26 -3.53 10.07
N ALA A 112 -4.14 -2.85 10.36
CA ALA A 112 -4.10 -1.44 10.74
C ALA A 112 -4.19 -0.44 9.55
N GLY A 113 -4.46 -0.91 8.33
CA GLY A 113 -4.53 -0.09 7.12
C GLY A 113 -3.19 0.52 6.67
N GLY A 114 -2.14 0.47 7.49
CA GLY A 114 -0.80 0.99 7.20
C GLY A 114 0.18 0.85 8.36
N LEU A 115 1.48 0.75 8.07
CA LEU A 115 2.53 0.60 9.08
C LEU A 115 3.59 1.72 8.98
N THR A 116 4.06 2.18 10.13
CA THR A 116 5.21 3.07 10.25
C THR A 116 6.54 2.29 10.10
N ALA A 117 7.64 3.00 9.83
CA ALA A 117 8.98 2.40 9.81
C ALA A 117 9.32 1.64 11.11
N THR A 118 8.87 2.16 12.26
CA THR A 118 9.11 1.54 13.57
C THR A 118 8.31 0.26 13.74
N GLU A 119 7.05 0.24 13.30
CA GLU A 119 6.21 -0.97 13.35
C GLU A 119 6.73 -2.05 12.40
N LEU A 120 7.17 -1.68 11.19
CA LEU A 120 7.82 -2.60 10.25
C LEU A 120 9.11 -3.21 10.82
N THR A 121 9.96 -2.39 11.43
CA THR A 121 11.20 -2.83 12.10
C THR A 121 10.89 -3.86 13.19
N ALA A 122 9.90 -3.56 14.05
CA ALA A 122 9.50 -4.44 15.14
C ALA A 122 8.86 -5.75 14.64
N ARG A 123 7.98 -5.67 13.62
CA ARG A 123 7.27 -6.81 13.05
C ARG A 123 8.23 -7.80 12.37
N LEU A 124 9.14 -7.27 11.55
CA LEU A 124 10.04 -8.07 10.74
C LEU A 124 11.30 -8.52 11.49
N GLY A 125 11.63 -7.88 12.62
CA GLY A 125 12.84 -8.16 13.39
C GLY A 125 14.11 -7.78 12.62
N VAL A 126 14.07 -6.67 11.88
CA VAL A 126 15.19 -6.20 11.04
C VAL A 126 15.57 -4.77 11.40
N SER A 127 16.70 -4.27 10.90
CA SER A 127 17.16 -2.91 11.19
C SER A 127 16.28 -1.83 10.51
N PRO A 128 16.20 -0.62 11.08
CA PRO A 128 15.51 0.51 10.44
C PRO A 128 16.05 0.83 9.04
N ALA A 129 17.36 0.72 8.83
CA ALA A 129 17.99 0.96 7.53
C ALA A 129 17.54 -0.04 6.47
N SER A 130 17.39 -1.32 6.83
CA SER A 130 16.86 -2.36 5.95
C SER A 130 15.42 -2.07 5.52
N VAL A 131 14.60 -1.61 6.47
CA VAL A 131 13.22 -1.18 6.17
C VAL A 131 13.23 0.02 5.24
N SER A 132 14.02 1.06 5.53
CA SER A 132 14.10 2.26 4.68
C SER A 132 14.51 1.94 3.24
N LYS A 133 15.52 1.09 3.04
CA LYS A 133 15.97 0.69 1.70
C LYS A 133 14.89 -0.11 0.95
N ALA A 134 14.22 -1.03 1.64
CA ALA A 134 13.15 -1.82 1.07
C ALA A 134 11.94 -0.97 0.68
N VAL A 135 11.52 -0.05 1.57
CA VAL A 135 10.44 0.90 1.29
C VAL A 135 10.77 1.81 0.12
N ALA A 136 11.98 2.39 0.07
CA ALA A 136 12.38 3.24 -1.04
C ALA A 136 12.37 2.49 -2.38
N TYR A 137 12.77 1.22 -2.39
CA TYR A 137 12.64 0.36 -3.56
C TYR A 137 11.17 0.17 -3.96
N LEU A 138 10.29 -0.17 -3.02
CA LEU A 138 8.87 -0.40 -3.26
C LEU A 138 8.12 0.87 -3.71
N GLU A 139 8.45 2.02 -3.15
CA GLU A 139 7.93 3.33 -3.58
C GLU A 139 8.34 3.62 -5.02
N ARG A 140 9.61 3.38 -5.38
CA ARG A 140 10.12 3.60 -6.74
C ARG A 140 9.39 2.77 -7.80
N ILE A 141 9.00 1.54 -7.46
CA ILE A 141 8.23 0.67 -8.36
C ILE A 141 6.71 0.77 -8.14
N GLY A 142 6.25 1.73 -7.33
CA GLY A 142 4.83 2.05 -7.16
C GLY A 142 4.03 1.09 -6.28
N LEU A 143 4.67 0.15 -5.56
CA LEU A 143 3.99 -0.84 -4.72
C LEU A 143 3.60 -0.32 -3.34
N VAL A 144 4.24 0.75 -2.88
CA VAL A 144 3.99 1.36 -1.58
C VAL A 144 3.83 2.86 -1.76
N THR A 145 2.87 3.44 -1.06
CA THR A 145 2.71 4.89 -0.93
C THR A 145 2.97 5.32 0.50
N ARG A 146 3.34 6.59 0.67
CA ARG A 146 3.59 7.20 1.97
C ARG A 146 2.56 8.26 2.24
N GLU A 147 1.82 8.10 3.32
CA GLU A 147 0.94 9.12 3.86
C GLU A 147 1.56 9.79 5.09
N ARG A 148 1.39 11.12 5.15
CA ARG A 148 1.82 11.95 6.27
C ARG A 148 0.59 12.49 6.98
N THR A 149 0.34 12.02 8.19
CA THR A 149 -0.66 12.63 9.08
C THR A 149 0.07 13.33 10.22
N ALA A 150 0.07 14.67 10.19
CA ALA A 150 0.58 15.63 11.19
C ALA A 150 2.04 15.48 11.68
N ARG A 151 2.49 14.28 12.09
CA ARG A 151 3.80 14.03 12.71
C ARG A 151 4.37 12.62 12.51
N ARG A 152 3.68 11.71 11.79
CA ARG A 152 4.15 10.34 11.52
C ARG A 152 3.93 9.97 10.06
N GLU A 153 4.92 9.32 9.48
CA GLU A 153 4.86 8.72 8.14
C GLU A 153 4.34 7.29 8.28
N ARG A 154 3.28 6.97 7.54
CA ARG A 154 2.77 5.60 7.40
C ARG A 154 2.95 5.15 5.97
N TYR A 155 3.35 3.90 5.82
CA TYR A 155 3.44 3.22 4.55
C TYR A 155 2.18 2.40 4.34
N LEU A 156 1.67 2.48 3.14
CA LEU A 156 0.40 1.91 2.73
C LEU A 156 0.61 1.12 1.46
N VAL A 157 -0.13 0.03 1.34
CA VAL A 157 -0.37 -0.58 0.04
C VAL A 157 -1.56 0.16 -0.54
N GLY A 158 -1.34 0.91 -1.62
CA GLY A 158 -2.41 1.71 -2.23
C GLY A 158 -3.59 0.84 -2.67
N PRO A 159 -4.84 1.33 -2.60
CA PRO A 159 -6.02 0.57 -3.03
C PRO A 159 -5.94 0.11 -4.50
N ASP A 160 -5.18 0.83 -5.34
CA ASP A 160 -4.93 0.49 -6.75
C ASP A 160 -3.52 -0.07 -6.99
N MET A 161 -2.79 -0.51 -5.95
CA MET A 161 -1.40 -0.98 -6.05
C MET A 161 -1.25 -2.02 -7.18
N TRP A 162 -2.10 -3.04 -7.15
CA TRP A 162 -2.06 -4.12 -8.13
C TRP A 162 -2.33 -3.58 -9.54
N THR A 163 -3.32 -2.70 -9.70
CA THR A 163 -3.64 -2.04 -10.97
C THR A 163 -2.49 -1.18 -11.50
N ARG A 164 -1.87 -0.34 -10.66
CA ARG A 164 -0.77 0.54 -11.06
C ARG A 164 0.48 -0.24 -11.45
N THR A 165 0.77 -1.32 -10.73
CA THR A 165 1.91 -2.20 -10.99
C THR A 165 1.70 -2.98 -12.27
N TRP A 166 0.49 -3.49 -12.45
CA TRP A 166 0.07 -4.20 -13.65
C TRP A 166 0.19 -3.29 -14.88
N LEU A 167 -0.39 -2.09 -14.83
CA LEU A 167 -0.30 -1.09 -15.90
C LEU A 167 1.16 -0.60 -16.14
N ALA A 168 1.97 -0.48 -15.09
CA ALA A 168 3.38 -0.12 -15.26
C ALA A 168 4.19 -1.23 -15.94
N SER A 169 3.89 -2.49 -15.62
CA SER A 169 4.52 -3.66 -16.24
C SER A 169 4.09 -3.79 -17.70
N ALA A 170 2.81 -3.56 -18.00
CA ALA A 170 2.26 -3.50 -19.35
C ALA A 170 2.98 -2.43 -20.21
N ARG A 171 3.06 -1.18 -19.72
CA ARG A 171 3.82 -0.11 -20.40
C ARG A 171 5.29 -0.45 -20.62
N SER A 172 5.94 -1.08 -19.65
CA SER A 172 7.33 -1.52 -19.79
C SER A 172 7.44 -2.56 -20.91
N ASN A 173 6.58 -3.57 -20.90
CA ASN A 173 6.58 -4.63 -21.91
C ASN A 173 6.25 -4.10 -23.31
N ALA A 174 5.37 -3.10 -23.43
CA ALA A 174 5.12 -2.38 -24.68
C ALA A 174 6.37 -1.68 -25.21
N ALA A 175 7.10 -0.96 -24.35
CA ALA A 175 8.35 -0.30 -24.76
C ALA A 175 9.44 -1.29 -25.21
N TRP A 176 9.52 -2.46 -24.56
CA TRP A 176 10.41 -3.54 -25.00
C TRP A 176 9.96 -4.14 -26.35
N ALA A 177 8.65 -4.28 -26.57
CA ALA A 177 8.11 -4.74 -27.85
C ALA A 177 8.45 -3.77 -28.99
N ASP A 178 8.25 -2.47 -28.78
CA ASP A 178 8.57 -1.42 -29.75
C ASP A 178 10.07 -1.44 -30.13
N ALA A 179 10.95 -1.50 -29.13
CA ALA A 179 12.39 -1.58 -29.34
C ALA A 179 12.80 -2.86 -30.07
N ALA A 180 12.16 -3.99 -29.76
CA ALA A 180 12.39 -5.25 -30.45
C ALA A 180 11.93 -5.19 -31.92
N HIS A 181 10.80 -4.53 -32.19
CA HIS A 181 10.28 -4.31 -33.54
C HIS A 181 11.22 -3.43 -34.38
N GLU A 182 11.72 -2.34 -33.79
CA GLU A 182 12.72 -1.47 -34.41
C GLU A 182 14.00 -2.24 -34.74
N GLY A 183 14.50 -3.02 -33.77
CA GLY A 183 15.67 -3.87 -33.96
C GLY A 183 15.45 -4.93 -35.05
N ALA A 184 14.30 -5.59 -35.09
CA ALA A 184 13.98 -6.58 -36.12
C ALA A 184 14.01 -5.96 -37.53
N ARG A 185 13.49 -4.73 -37.69
CA ARG A 185 13.58 -3.99 -38.95
C ARG A 185 15.01 -3.59 -39.31
N LEU A 186 15.80 -3.19 -38.33
CA LEU A 186 17.19 -2.75 -38.54
C LEU A 186 18.09 -3.90 -39.01
N TYR A 187 17.99 -5.06 -38.38
CA TYR A 187 18.81 -6.23 -38.73
C TYR A 187 18.25 -7.01 -39.93
N GLY A 188 16.98 -6.80 -40.27
CA GLY A 188 16.33 -7.37 -41.44
C GLY A 188 15.84 -8.81 -41.24
N PRO A 189 14.76 -9.19 -41.95
CA PRO A 189 14.17 -10.53 -41.87
C PRO A 189 15.10 -11.60 -42.43
N GLY A 190 15.10 -12.79 -41.82
CA GLY A 190 15.94 -13.91 -42.24
C GLY A 190 17.38 -13.84 -41.72
N THR A 191 17.69 -12.86 -40.88
CA THR A 191 18.93 -12.86 -40.09
C THR A 191 18.65 -13.47 -38.71
N PRO A 192 19.59 -14.22 -38.11
CA PRO A 192 19.40 -14.77 -36.77
C PRO A 192 19.11 -13.72 -35.69
N VAL A 193 19.55 -12.47 -35.88
CA VAL A 193 19.28 -11.37 -34.94
C VAL A 193 17.88 -10.79 -35.18
N GLY A 194 17.52 -10.53 -36.44
CA GLY A 194 16.19 -10.04 -36.81
C GLY A 194 15.09 -11.01 -36.40
N ASP A 195 15.29 -12.31 -36.63
CA ASP A 195 14.29 -13.34 -36.31
C ASP A 195 14.05 -13.45 -34.79
N ARG A 196 15.10 -13.41 -33.96
CA ARG A 196 14.97 -13.41 -32.49
C ARG A 196 14.24 -12.16 -31.97
N LEU A 197 14.55 -11.00 -32.53
CA LEU A 197 13.93 -9.74 -32.12
C LEU A 197 12.46 -9.67 -32.57
N ALA A 198 12.13 -10.22 -33.74
CA ALA A 198 10.76 -10.35 -34.21
C ALA A 198 9.94 -11.29 -33.31
N GLU A 199 10.52 -12.43 -32.91
CA GLU A 199 9.90 -13.35 -31.98
C GLU A 199 9.65 -12.70 -30.60
N MET A 200 10.64 -11.96 -30.09
CA MET A 200 10.52 -11.22 -28.83
C MET A 200 9.42 -10.15 -28.88
N ALA A 201 9.37 -9.37 -29.96
CA ALA A 201 8.31 -8.36 -30.17
C ALA A 201 6.93 -9.01 -30.18
N HIS A 202 6.76 -10.08 -30.95
CA HIS A 202 5.48 -10.79 -31.06
C HIS A 202 5.03 -11.41 -29.73
N PHE A 203 5.96 -11.95 -28.94
CA PHE A 203 5.65 -12.48 -27.62
C PHE A 203 5.21 -11.38 -26.65
N LEU A 204 5.95 -10.27 -26.57
CA LEU A 204 5.64 -9.16 -25.67
C LEU A 204 4.34 -8.44 -26.06
N GLU A 205 4.03 -8.31 -27.35
CA GLU A 205 2.74 -7.78 -27.82
C GLU A 205 1.55 -8.65 -27.38
N ARG A 206 1.68 -9.98 -27.47
CA ARG A 206 0.65 -10.90 -26.98
C ARG A 206 0.48 -10.78 -25.48
N LEU A 207 1.58 -10.82 -24.74
CA LEU A 207 1.59 -10.59 -23.29
C LEU A 207 0.92 -9.26 -22.92
N ASN A 208 1.23 -8.19 -23.66
CA ASN A 208 0.67 -6.87 -23.40
C ASN A 208 -0.83 -6.80 -23.70
N LYS A 209 -1.33 -7.49 -24.73
CA LYS A 209 -2.78 -7.62 -24.94
C LYS A 209 -3.47 -8.35 -23.79
N ASP A 210 -2.84 -9.38 -23.23
CA ASP A 210 -3.39 -10.09 -22.08
C ASP A 210 -3.35 -9.23 -20.80
N MET A 211 -2.32 -8.39 -20.64
CA MET A 211 -2.19 -7.48 -19.49
C MET A 211 -3.03 -6.20 -19.60
N ASP A 212 -3.05 -5.50 -20.72
CA ASP A 212 -3.80 -4.23 -20.89
C ASP A 212 -5.32 -4.41 -20.99
N GLY A 213 -5.78 -5.66 -20.96
CA GLY A 213 -7.19 -5.97 -21.09
C GLY A 213 -7.69 -5.89 -22.52
N GLY A 214 -6.95 -6.51 -23.44
CA GLY A 214 -7.43 -6.84 -24.77
C GLY A 214 -8.67 -7.75 -24.73
N PRO A 215 -9.34 -7.94 -25.88
CA PRO A 215 -10.54 -8.78 -25.97
C PRO A 215 -10.27 -10.18 -25.40
N GLY A 216 -11.00 -10.56 -24.34
CA GLY A 216 -10.80 -11.84 -23.66
C GLY A 216 -10.14 -11.79 -22.27
N SER A 217 -9.65 -10.63 -21.82
CA SER A 217 -9.12 -10.52 -20.45
C SER A 217 -10.25 -10.42 -19.41
N PRO A 218 -10.02 -10.81 -18.14
CA PRO A 218 -11.00 -10.62 -17.07
C PRO A 218 -11.47 -9.16 -16.93
N THR A 219 -10.59 -8.18 -17.13
CA THR A 219 -10.94 -6.75 -17.07
C THR A 219 -11.76 -6.30 -18.28
N ALA A 220 -11.38 -6.75 -19.48
CA ALA A 220 -12.13 -6.50 -20.71
C ALA A 220 -13.53 -7.12 -20.62
N ASP A 221 -13.62 -8.31 -20.03
CA ASP A 221 -14.85 -9.04 -19.85
C ASP A 221 -15.78 -8.30 -18.89
N MET A 222 -15.26 -7.81 -17.75
CA MET A 222 -16.01 -6.95 -16.81
C MET A 222 -16.60 -5.72 -17.50
N LEU A 223 -15.80 -5.00 -18.29
CA LEU A 223 -16.27 -3.81 -19.02
C LEU A 223 -17.31 -4.16 -20.09
N THR A 224 -17.11 -5.28 -20.79
CA THR A 224 -18.02 -5.76 -21.83
C THR A 224 -19.38 -6.16 -21.25
N VAL A 225 -19.40 -6.89 -20.12
CA VAL A 225 -20.68 -7.26 -19.48
C VAL A 225 -21.38 -6.04 -18.90
N VAL A 226 -20.67 -5.05 -18.36
CA VAL A 226 -21.27 -3.79 -17.90
C VAL A 226 -21.92 -3.04 -19.06
N ALA A 227 -21.22 -2.90 -20.19
CA ALA A 227 -21.77 -2.28 -21.39
C ALA A 227 -23.02 -3.03 -21.88
N ALA A 228 -22.96 -4.37 -21.92
CA ALA A 228 -24.09 -5.21 -22.33
C ALA A 228 -25.31 -5.05 -21.40
N VAL A 229 -25.10 -5.02 -20.07
CA VAL A 229 -26.19 -4.78 -19.09
C VAL A 229 -26.78 -3.38 -19.25
N MET A 230 -25.96 -2.36 -19.50
CA MET A 230 -26.46 -1.01 -19.77
C MET A 230 -27.32 -0.96 -21.04
N HIS A 231 -26.88 -1.63 -22.11
CA HIS A 231 -27.62 -1.69 -23.37
C HIS A 231 -28.87 -2.56 -23.31
N ALA A 232 -28.92 -3.55 -22.42
CA ALA A 232 -30.13 -4.35 -22.20
C ALA A 232 -31.31 -3.51 -21.69
N GLY A 233 -31.06 -2.35 -21.08
CA GLY A 233 -32.10 -1.40 -20.66
C GLY A 233 -33.00 -1.89 -19.51
N GLY A 234 -32.71 -3.05 -18.92
CA GLY A 234 -33.46 -3.67 -17.84
C GLY A 234 -32.73 -4.86 -17.22
N PRO A 235 -33.30 -5.52 -16.20
CA PRO A 235 -32.66 -6.64 -15.53
C PRO A 235 -32.38 -7.80 -16.49
N ILE A 236 -31.15 -8.33 -16.52
CA ILE A 236 -30.74 -9.42 -17.42
C ILE A 236 -30.06 -10.56 -16.65
N THR A 237 -30.28 -11.82 -17.07
CA THR A 237 -29.60 -12.97 -16.45
C THR A 237 -28.20 -13.17 -17.05
N ALA A 238 -27.35 -13.94 -16.37
CA ALA A 238 -26.04 -14.30 -16.91
C ALA A 238 -26.15 -15.16 -18.19
N ASP A 239 -27.14 -16.05 -18.27
CA ASP A 239 -27.36 -16.93 -19.42
C ASP A 239 -27.86 -16.17 -20.66
N ASP A 240 -28.77 -15.22 -20.46
CA ASP A 240 -29.25 -14.34 -21.54
C ASP A 240 -28.09 -13.49 -22.07
N LEU A 241 -27.26 -12.97 -21.17
CA LEU A 241 -26.09 -12.16 -21.53
C LEU A 241 -25.03 -13.00 -22.25
N ALA A 242 -24.77 -14.23 -21.79
CA ALA A 242 -23.88 -15.18 -22.45
C ALA A 242 -24.35 -15.50 -23.87
N SER A 243 -25.65 -15.76 -24.03
CA SER A 243 -26.28 -16.04 -25.33
C SER A 243 -26.15 -14.84 -26.27
N ALA A 244 -26.43 -13.63 -25.78
CA ALA A 244 -26.35 -12.41 -26.58
C ALA A 244 -24.90 -12.06 -26.99
N LEU A 245 -23.92 -12.34 -26.13
CA LEU A 245 -22.50 -12.09 -26.40
C LEU A 245 -21.81 -13.23 -27.18
N GLY A 246 -22.49 -14.37 -27.37
CA GLY A 246 -21.89 -15.58 -27.94
C GLY A 246 -20.79 -16.17 -27.05
N TRP A 247 -20.91 -16.03 -25.73
CA TRP A 247 -19.91 -16.46 -24.75
C TRP A 247 -20.29 -17.78 -24.09
N PRO A 248 -19.31 -18.55 -23.57
CA PRO A 248 -19.57 -19.63 -22.62
C PRO A 248 -20.29 -19.09 -21.37
N PRO A 249 -21.32 -19.80 -20.84
CA PRO A 249 -22.07 -19.34 -19.65
C PRO A 249 -21.20 -19.03 -18.43
N ASP A 250 -20.17 -19.84 -18.18
CA ASP A 250 -19.25 -19.65 -17.06
C ASP A 250 -18.46 -18.35 -17.18
N ARG A 251 -18.06 -17.96 -18.41
CA ARG A 251 -17.32 -16.73 -18.66
C ARG A 251 -18.16 -15.49 -18.36
N ALA A 252 -19.41 -15.46 -18.82
CA ALA A 252 -20.33 -14.36 -18.51
C ALA A 252 -20.63 -14.27 -17.01
N THR A 253 -20.82 -15.43 -16.36
CA THR A 253 -21.05 -15.52 -14.92
C THR A 253 -19.87 -14.98 -14.12
N LEU A 254 -18.65 -15.41 -14.46
CA LEU A 254 -17.42 -14.93 -13.82
C LEU A 254 -17.23 -13.43 -14.04
N ALA A 255 -17.42 -12.94 -15.26
CA ALA A 255 -17.29 -11.52 -15.59
C ALA A 255 -18.27 -10.64 -14.80
N LEU A 256 -19.54 -11.07 -14.66
CA LEU A 256 -20.56 -10.37 -13.87
C LEU A 256 -20.23 -10.39 -12.36
N ALA A 257 -19.72 -11.52 -11.86
CA ALA A 257 -19.31 -11.66 -10.47
C ALA A 257 -18.09 -10.77 -10.16
N ASP A 258 -17.08 -10.78 -11.02
CA ASP A 258 -15.87 -9.97 -10.87
C ASP A 258 -16.20 -8.47 -11.00
N ALA A 259 -17.04 -8.08 -11.95
CA ALA A 259 -17.52 -6.69 -12.09
C ALA A 259 -18.25 -6.20 -10.82
N SER A 260 -19.01 -7.08 -10.16
CA SER A 260 -19.67 -6.74 -8.89
C SER A 260 -18.69 -6.69 -7.71
N ARG A 261 -17.68 -7.57 -7.71
CA ARG A 261 -16.70 -7.71 -6.64
C ARG A 261 -15.63 -6.62 -6.67
N PHE A 262 -15.28 -6.14 -7.86
CA PHE A 262 -14.21 -5.17 -8.09
C PHE A 262 -14.73 -3.90 -8.79
N PRO A 263 -15.61 -3.13 -8.14
CA PRO A 263 -16.27 -1.96 -8.74
C PRO A 263 -15.32 -0.79 -9.05
N MET A 264 -14.02 -0.91 -8.75
CA MET A 264 -13.01 0.04 -9.22
C MET A 264 -12.70 -0.11 -10.71
N PHE A 265 -12.90 -1.29 -11.31
CA PHE A 265 -12.63 -1.53 -12.73
C PHE A 265 -13.81 -1.15 -13.63
N THR A 266 -15.00 -1.04 -13.06
CA THR A 266 -16.24 -0.70 -13.79
C THR A 266 -16.69 0.74 -13.56
N ASP A 267 -15.89 1.53 -12.85
CA ASP A 267 -16.19 2.93 -12.55
C ASP A 267 -16.46 3.75 -13.83
N PRO A 268 -17.50 4.61 -13.87
CA PRO A 268 -18.38 5.08 -12.78
C PRO A 268 -19.64 4.23 -12.53
N VAL A 269 -19.71 3.01 -13.08
CA VAL A 269 -20.89 2.15 -13.08
C VAL A 269 -20.72 1.00 -12.08
N ALA A 270 -21.79 0.64 -11.38
CA ALA A 270 -21.86 -0.54 -10.53
C ALA A 270 -22.95 -1.49 -11.03
N LEU A 271 -22.70 -2.79 -10.91
CA LEU A 271 -23.72 -3.81 -11.14
C LEU A 271 -24.49 -4.08 -9.84
N HIS A 272 -25.80 -4.17 -9.94
CA HIS A 272 -26.68 -4.62 -8.87
C HIS A 272 -27.29 -5.96 -9.26
N ARG A 273 -27.16 -6.95 -8.38
CA ARG A 273 -27.78 -8.27 -8.55
C ARG A 273 -28.98 -8.38 -7.64
N ASP A 274 -30.15 -8.65 -8.21
CA ASP A 274 -31.37 -8.85 -7.45
C ASP A 274 -31.47 -10.28 -6.87
N PRO A 275 -32.45 -10.55 -5.98
CA PRO A 275 -32.64 -11.89 -5.40
C PRO A 275 -32.96 -12.98 -6.42
N SER A 276 -33.51 -12.62 -7.58
CA SER A 276 -33.79 -13.55 -8.69
C SER A 276 -32.55 -13.86 -9.53
N GLY A 277 -31.42 -13.21 -9.24
CA GLY A 277 -30.15 -13.42 -9.90
C GLY A 277 -29.96 -12.61 -11.18
N ARG A 278 -30.80 -11.60 -11.43
CA ARG A 278 -30.68 -10.70 -12.58
C ARG A 278 -29.83 -9.49 -12.23
N TYR A 279 -29.12 -8.98 -13.22
CA TYR A 279 -28.19 -7.87 -13.10
C TYR A 279 -28.76 -6.60 -13.74
N THR A 280 -28.57 -5.46 -13.08
CA THR A 280 -28.78 -4.12 -13.63
C THR A 280 -27.53 -3.27 -13.43
N ALA A 281 -27.29 -2.32 -14.34
CA ALA A 281 -26.20 -1.37 -14.24
C ALA A 281 -26.74 -0.04 -13.70
N VAL A 282 -26.12 0.47 -12.64
CA VAL A 282 -26.51 1.74 -12.00
C VAL A 282 -25.30 2.65 -11.88
N ALA A 283 -25.51 3.95 -12.06
CA ALA A 283 -24.48 4.94 -11.76
C ALA A 283 -24.18 4.92 -10.25
N ARG A 284 -22.90 4.94 -9.89
CA ARG A 284 -22.46 4.95 -8.49
C ARG A 284 -22.92 6.23 -7.77
N SER A 285 -23.65 6.05 -6.66
CA SER A 285 -24.21 7.16 -5.89
C SER A 285 -23.21 7.81 -4.93
N ASP A 286 -22.09 7.16 -4.64
CA ASP A 286 -21.01 7.66 -3.79
C ASP A 286 -20.08 8.66 -4.49
N ARG A 287 -20.27 8.88 -5.80
CA ARG A 287 -19.53 9.86 -6.61
C ARG A 287 -20.10 11.28 -6.53
N LEU A 288 -21.36 11.42 -6.16
CA LEU A 288 -22.06 12.69 -6.11
C LEU A 288 -22.63 12.88 -4.71
N THR A 289 -22.56 14.12 -4.20
CA THR A 289 -23.25 14.46 -2.95
C THR A 289 -24.78 14.33 -3.14
N GLY A 290 -25.51 14.07 -2.05
CA GLY A 290 -26.97 14.00 -2.09
C GLY A 290 -27.62 15.27 -2.67
N ALA A 291 -27.01 16.44 -2.45
CA ALA A 291 -27.45 17.70 -3.03
C ALA A 291 -27.26 17.74 -4.56
N GLN A 292 -26.13 17.26 -5.07
CA GLN A 292 -25.86 17.17 -6.52
C GLN A 292 -26.81 16.20 -7.22
N LEU A 293 -27.05 15.03 -6.63
CA LEU A 293 -28.01 14.06 -7.17
C LEU A 293 -29.44 14.62 -7.25
N SER A 294 -29.90 15.29 -6.19
CA SER A 294 -31.22 15.93 -6.16
C SER A 294 -31.34 17.04 -7.20
N ALA A 295 -30.32 17.89 -7.35
CA ALA A 295 -30.32 18.96 -8.35
C ALA A 295 -30.38 18.43 -9.79
N LEU A 296 -29.67 17.33 -10.09
CA LEU A 296 -29.71 16.69 -11.41
C LEU A 296 -31.09 16.09 -11.72
N LYS A 297 -31.72 15.43 -10.74
CA LYS A 297 -33.07 14.86 -10.91
C LYS A 297 -34.14 15.92 -11.18
N VAL A 298 -34.09 17.04 -10.46
CA VAL A 298 -35.02 18.17 -10.67
C VAL A 298 -34.87 18.72 -12.09
N ARG A 299 -33.64 18.98 -12.54
CA ARG A 299 -33.38 19.52 -13.90
C ARG A 299 -33.80 18.57 -15.01
N ALA A 300 -33.55 17.27 -14.86
CA ALA A 300 -33.95 16.26 -15.84
C ALA A 300 -35.48 16.16 -15.97
N ASN A 301 -36.20 16.21 -14.84
CA ASN A 301 -37.67 16.17 -14.86
C ASN A 301 -38.28 17.44 -15.46
N SER A 302 -37.69 18.62 -15.19
CA SER A 302 -38.14 19.88 -15.79
C SER A 302 -37.92 19.96 -17.31
N SER A 303 -36.94 19.21 -17.85
CA SER A 303 -36.66 19.16 -19.30
C SER A 303 -37.45 18.09 -20.04
N ALA A 304 -38.04 17.11 -19.34
CA ALA A 304 -38.98 16.14 -19.91
C ALA A 304 -40.44 16.64 -19.95
N GLN A 305 -40.75 17.75 -19.26
CA GLN A 305 -42.08 18.36 -19.19
C GLN A 305 -42.23 19.62 -20.06
N ALA A 306 -41.15 20.06 -20.73
CA ALA A 306 -41.12 21.18 -21.67
C ALA A 306 -41.00 20.65 -23.10
#